data_AF-A0A7K0BMQ9-F1
#
_entry.id   AF-A0A7K0BMQ9-F1
#
_cell.length_a   1.000
_cell.length_b   1.000
_cell.length_c   1.000
_cell.angle_alpha   90.00
_cell.angle_beta   90.00
_cell.angle_gamma   90.00
#
_symmetry.space_group_name_H-M   'P 1'
#
loop_
_entity.id
_entity.type
_entity.pdbx_description
1 polymer ?
#
loop_
_entity_poly.entity_id
_entity_poly.type
_entity_poly.pdbx_seq_one_letter_code
_entity_poly.pdbx_strand_id
1 'polypeptide(L)'
;MAQLTPDGRMARVMSHPEEPTPDSRELPPGQYVPRGWPVLHYGPVPKFRPKDWDFRVFGATASGGQYRWTWDEFEALPRAKAVADFHCVTKFTIPDNTWEGVACSSIVELAPPAPEVTHVMVWAEYGYSANIRMSDFLAEGTMFATHRDGERLSPDHGFPIRIVVPHLYAWKSVKWVRGVEYMVKDRRGFWEERGYHNVADPWREQRYSYQEEEGESPPL
;
A
#
# COMPACT_ATOMS: atom_id res chain seq x y z
N MET A 1 -11.88 -50.96 23.62
CA MET A 1 -12.48 -52.27 23.28
C MET A 1 -12.86 -52.24 21.82
N ALA A 2 -12.26 -53.08 20.99
CA ALA A 2 -12.53 -53.15 19.55
C ALA A 2 -13.78 -54.02 19.29
N GLN A 3 -14.68 -53.56 18.41
CA GLN A 3 -15.81 -54.33 17.90
C GLN A 3 -15.47 -54.82 16.49
N LEU A 4 -15.57 -56.14 16.27
CA LEU A 4 -15.29 -56.85 15.01
C LEU A 4 -16.55 -56.94 14.12
N THR A 5 -16.37 -56.84 12.81
CA THR A 5 -17.43 -57.06 11.79
C THR A 5 -17.38 -58.50 11.22
N PRO A 6 -18.48 -59.01 10.62
CA PRO A 6 -18.70 -60.45 10.41
C PRO A 6 -17.85 -61.15 9.33
N ASP A 7 -17.13 -60.44 8.45
CA ASP A 7 -16.52 -61.04 7.24
C ASP A 7 -14.98 -61.08 7.20
N GLY A 8 -14.30 -60.88 8.34
CA GLY A 8 -12.87 -61.20 8.47
C GLY A 8 -11.89 -60.42 7.57
N ARG A 9 -12.31 -59.33 6.92
CA ARG A 9 -11.42 -58.44 6.15
C ARG A 9 -11.21 -57.12 6.87
N MET A 10 -9.95 -56.74 7.03
CA MET A 10 -9.51 -55.45 7.59
C MET A 10 -10.18 -54.30 6.85
N ALA A 11 -10.95 -53.48 7.56
CA ALA A 11 -11.48 -52.24 7.03
C ALA A 11 -10.29 -51.33 6.68
N ARG A 12 -10.09 -51.08 5.40
CA ARG A 12 -9.09 -50.13 4.91
C ARG A 12 -9.56 -48.76 5.39
N VAL A 13 -8.83 -48.17 6.35
CA VAL A 13 -9.01 -46.77 6.72
C VAL A 13 -8.82 -45.96 5.45
N MET A 14 -9.90 -45.38 4.93
CA MET A 14 -9.81 -44.40 3.86
C MET A 14 -9.17 -43.16 4.47
N SER A 15 -7.87 -43.03 4.24
CA SER A 15 -7.16 -41.76 4.39
C SER A 15 -7.93 -40.73 3.58
N HIS A 16 -8.52 -39.76 4.27
CA HIS A 16 -9.00 -38.55 3.63
C HIS A 16 -7.81 -37.95 2.88
N PRO A 17 -7.98 -37.47 1.63
CA PRO A 17 -6.93 -36.68 1.01
C PRO A 17 -6.63 -35.52 1.95
N GLU A 18 -5.39 -35.48 2.42
CA GLU A 18 -4.84 -34.40 3.22
C GLU A 18 -5.21 -33.09 2.52
N GLU A 19 -5.95 -32.23 3.19
CA GLU A 19 -6.22 -30.88 2.68
C GLU A 19 -4.87 -30.24 2.34
N PRO A 20 -4.75 -29.53 1.20
CA PRO A 20 -3.48 -28.91 0.84
C PRO A 20 -3.04 -28.04 2.01
N THR A 21 -1.88 -28.40 2.59
CA THR A 21 -1.19 -27.60 3.59
C THR A 21 -1.10 -26.17 3.07
N PRO A 22 -1.37 -25.14 3.90
CA PRO A 22 -1.30 -23.76 3.43
C PRO A 22 0.07 -23.53 2.83
N ASP A 23 0.01 -23.12 1.57
CA ASP A 23 1.07 -22.82 0.63
C ASP A 23 2.35 -22.36 1.35
N SER A 24 3.50 -22.96 1.02
CA SER A 24 4.82 -22.53 1.50
C SER A 24 5.21 -21.22 0.83
N ARG A 25 4.30 -20.24 0.81
CA ARG A 25 4.52 -18.91 0.29
C ARG A 25 5.55 -18.23 1.16
N GLU A 26 6.64 -17.82 0.54
CA GLU A 26 7.64 -17.02 1.22
C GLU A 26 7.02 -15.66 1.59
N LEU A 27 7.12 -15.30 2.87
CA LEU A 27 6.72 -14.00 3.37
C LEU A 27 7.97 -13.22 3.78
N PRO A 28 7.91 -11.88 3.79
CA PRO A 28 8.99 -11.11 4.36
C PRO A 28 9.27 -11.55 5.81
N PRO A 29 10.53 -11.48 6.29
CA PRO A 29 10.89 -12.00 7.59
C PRO A 29 10.01 -11.46 8.72
N GLY A 30 9.58 -12.37 9.60
CA GLY A 30 8.74 -12.04 10.76
C GLY A 30 7.30 -11.63 10.43
N GLN A 31 6.83 -11.81 9.20
CA GLN A 31 5.44 -11.61 8.80
C GLN A 31 4.59 -12.88 8.99
N TYR A 32 3.29 -12.71 9.21
CA TYR A 32 2.29 -13.78 9.18
C TYR A 32 1.08 -13.37 8.34
N VAL A 33 0.29 -14.32 7.84
CA VAL A 33 -1.01 -14.04 7.22
C VAL A 33 -2.08 -13.96 8.31
N PRO A 34 -2.75 -12.81 8.52
CA PRO A 34 -3.76 -12.66 9.55
C PRO A 34 -5.09 -13.30 9.10
N ARG A 35 -6.04 -13.43 10.04
CA ARG A 35 -7.43 -13.68 9.66
C ARG A 35 -8.08 -12.36 9.24
N GLY A 36 -8.64 -12.32 8.03
CA GLY A 36 -9.29 -11.13 7.49
C GLY A 36 -8.30 -9.99 7.20
N TRP A 37 -8.81 -8.77 7.10
CA TRP A 37 -8.02 -7.57 6.84
C TRP A 37 -8.00 -6.64 8.05
N PRO A 38 -6.89 -6.61 8.83
CA PRO A 38 -6.78 -5.73 9.98
C PRO A 38 -6.88 -4.24 9.61
N VAL A 39 -7.56 -3.48 10.47
CA VAL A 39 -7.68 -2.03 10.37
C VAL A 39 -6.70 -1.37 11.35
N LEU A 40 -5.89 -0.44 10.84
CA LEU A 40 -4.96 0.38 11.63
C LEU A 40 -5.07 1.84 11.19
N HIS A 41 -5.24 2.75 12.15
CA HIS A 41 -5.26 4.19 11.93
C HIS A 41 -4.46 4.90 13.02
N TYR A 42 -3.76 5.97 12.64
CA TYR A 42 -3.18 6.90 13.60
C TYR A 42 -4.23 7.86 14.18
N GLY A 43 -5.21 8.26 13.35
CA GLY A 43 -6.22 9.26 13.69
C GLY A 43 -7.63 8.84 13.25
N PRO A 44 -8.62 9.74 13.36
CA PRO A 44 -10.00 9.44 13.00
C PRO A 44 -10.16 9.17 11.50
N VAL A 45 -11.15 8.34 11.16
CA VAL A 45 -11.55 8.08 9.78
C VAL A 45 -12.26 9.32 9.22
N PRO A 46 -11.75 9.95 8.14
CA PRO A 46 -12.41 11.11 7.54
C PRO A 46 -13.74 10.73 6.91
N LYS A 47 -14.71 11.64 7.01
CA LYS A 47 -15.97 11.53 6.27
C LYS A 47 -15.77 12.06 4.86
N PHE A 48 -15.81 11.17 3.87
CA PHE A 48 -15.71 11.56 2.47
C PHE A 48 -16.91 12.42 2.04
N ARG A 49 -16.62 13.54 1.38
CA ARG A 49 -17.61 14.45 0.76
C ARG A 49 -17.11 14.78 -0.65
N PRO A 50 -17.66 14.17 -1.72
CA PRO A 50 -17.16 14.34 -3.09
C PRO A 50 -17.02 15.82 -3.51
N LYS A 51 -17.96 16.67 -3.10
CA LYS A 51 -17.98 18.10 -3.45
C LYS A 51 -16.84 18.93 -2.83
N ASP A 52 -16.31 18.48 -1.69
CA ASP A 52 -15.25 19.17 -0.94
C ASP A 52 -13.88 18.51 -1.17
N TRP A 53 -13.86 17.41 -1.92
CA TRP A 53 -12.68 16.61 -2.16
C TRP A 53 -12.02 16.98 -3.49
N ASP A 54 -10.70 17.02 -3.46
CA ASP A 54 -9.86 17.11 -4.63
C ASP A 54 -8.57 16.29 -4.44
N PHE A 55 -8.04 15.83 -5.55
CA PHE A 55 -6.69 15.31 -5.66
C PHE A 55 -5.80 16.38 -6.31
N ARG A 56 -4.63 16.63 -5.72
CA ARG A 56 -3.70 17.66 -6.19
C ARG A 56 -2.33 17.08 -6.51
N VAL A 57 -1.72 17.56 -7.59
CA VAL A 57 -0.29 17.35 -7.88
C VAL A 57 0.38 18.72 -7.94
N PHE A 58 1.39 18.92 -7.10
CA PHE A 58 2.03 20.23 -6.92
C PHE A 58 3.52 20.08 -6.56
N GLY A 59 4.18 21.17 -6.21
CA GLY A 59 5.63 21.20 -5.95
C GLY A 59 6.40 21.46 -7.23
N ALA A 60 7.50 20.74 -7.45
CA ALA A 60 8.35 20.89 -8.63
C ALA A 60 7.72 20.20 -9.86
N THR A 61 6.62 20.73 -10.39
CA THR A 61 6.03 20.25 -11.66
C THR A 61 6.79 20.84 -12.86
N ALA A 62 6.79 20.16 -14.01
CA ALA A 62 7.44 20.63 -15.23
C ALA A 62 6.89 21.99 -15.71
N SER A 63 5.60 22.23 -15.46
CA SER A 63 4.93 23.49 -15.80
C SER A 63 5.21 24.63 -14.83
N GLY A 64 5.75 24.33 -13.64
CA GLY A 64 5.82 25.26 -12.50
C GLY A 64 4.47 25.53 -11.80
N GLY A 65 3.36 25.01 -12.35
CA GLY A 65 2.01 25.13 -11.78
C GLY A 65 1.60 23.92 -10.92
N GLN A 66 0.30 23.80 -10.69
CA GLN A 66 -0.32 22.69 -9.98
C GLN A 66 -1.47 22.11 -10.81
N TYR A 67 -1.74 20.82 -10.61
CA TYR A 67 -2.84 20.10 -11.23
C TYR A 67 -3.84 19.70 -10.16
N ARG A 68 -5.11 19.68 -10.52
CA ARG A 68 -6.22 19.43 -9.60
C ARG A 68 -7.31 18.67 -10.31
N TRP A 69 -7.82 17.63 -9.66
CA TRP A 69 -8.99 16.87 -10.10
C TRP A 69 -10.01 16.87 -8.97
N THR A 70 -11.25 17.19 -9.28
CA THR A 70 -12.41 16.89 -8.46
C THR A 70 -12.61 15.37 -8.36
N TRP A 71 -13.51 14.92 -7.48
CA TRP A 71 -13.81 13.49 -7.38
C TRP A 71 -14.25 12.88 -8.72
N ASP A 72 -15.19 13.53 -9.41
CA ASP A 72 -15.75 13.01 -10.66
C ASP A 72 -14.68 12.95 -11.77
N GLU A 73 -13.79 13.95 -11.83
CA GLU A 73 -12.67 13.97 -12.78
C GLU A 73 -11.63 12.89 -12.45
N PHE A 74 -11.33 12.65 -11.17
CA PHE A 74 -10.40 11.61 -10.75
C PHE A 74 -10.96 10.21 -11.05
N GLU A 75 -12.24 9.98 -10.77
CA GLU A 75 -12.92 8.70 -11.02
C GLU A 75 -13.01 8.36 -12.51
N ALA A 76 -12.98 9.37 -13.38
CA ALA A 76 -12.95 9.22 -14.84
C ALA A 76 -11.55 8.97 -15.42
N LEU A 77 -10.47 9.04 -14.63
CA LEU A 77 -9.12 8.77 -15.11
C LEU A 77 -8.93 7.29 -15.52
N PRO A 78 -7.96 6.99 -16.41
CA PRO A 78 -7.67 5.62 -16.81
C PRO A 78 -7.37 4.72 -15.60
N ARG A 79 -8.04 3.57 -15.57
CA ARG A 79 -7.91 2.58 -14.48
C ARG A 79 -6.97 1.45 -14.87
N ALA A 80 -6.19 1.01 -13.91
CA ALA A 80 -5.31 -0.15 -13.98
C ALA A 80 -5.66 -1.15 -12.87
N LYS A 81 -5.23 -2.40 -13.05
CA LYS A 81 -5.33 -3.48 -12.06
C LYS A 81 -3.95 -4.07 -11.81
N ALA A 82 -3.69 -4.45 -10.57
CA ALA A 82 -2.51 -5.23 -10.20
C ALA A 82 -2.86 -6.21 -9.09
N VAL A 83 -2.29 -7.41 -9.14
CA VAL A 83 -2.33 -8.36 -8.04
C VAL A 83 -1.04 -8.19 -7.26
N ALA A 84 -1.14 -7.84 -5.97
CA ALA A 84 0.04 -7.65 -5.16
C ALA A 84 -0.20 -7.86 -3.66
N ASP A 85 0.85 -8.26 -2.96
CA ASP A 85 0.83 -8.42 -1.52
C ASP A 85 0.83 -7.06 -0.82
N PHE A 86 0.34 -7.05 0.43
CA PHE A 86 0.28 -5.86 1.26
C PHE A 86 0.92 -6.14 2.61
N HIS A 87 2.06 -5.51 2.88
CA HIS A 87 2.90 -5.81 4.04
C HIS A 87 2.75 -4.75 5.12
N CYS A 88 2.25 -5.11 6.29
CA CYS A 88 2.18 -4.20 7.42
C CYS A 88 3.43 -4.29 8.31
N VAL A 89 3.89 -3.14 8.77
CA VAL A 89 4.98 -3.03 9.76
C VAL A 89 4.63 -3.71 11.09
N THR A 90 3.35 -3.89 11.39
CA THR A 90 2.86 -4.62 12.58
C THR A 90 2.86 -6.14 12.40
N LYS A 91 3.60 -6.64 11.38
CA LYS A 91 3.91 -8.06 11.14
C LYS A 91 2.83 -8.90 10.46
N PHE A 92 1.83 -8.27 9.83
CA PHE A 92 0.92 -9.02 8.96
C PHE A 92 1.15 -8.75 7.46
N THR A 93 1.00 -9.77 6.63
CA THR A 93 0.91 -9.69 5.17
C THR A 93 -0.46 -10.13 4.71
N ILE A 94 -1.12 -9.34 3.86
CA ILE A 94 -2.30 -9.78 3.12
C ILE A 94 -1.83 -10.17 1.71
N PRO A 95 -1.86 -11.46 1.31
CA PRO A 95 -1.41 -11.87 0.00
C PRO A 95 -2.48 -11.63 -1.09
N ASP A 96 -2.04 -11.61 -2.35
CA ASP A 96 -2.86 -11.74 -3.56
C ASP A 96 -4.03 -10.75 -3.68
N ASN A 97 -3.86 -9.53 -3.15
CA ASN A 97 -4.89 -8.50 -3.27
C ASN A 97 -4.99 -8.04 -4.72
N THR A 98 -6.19 -8.04 -5.29
CA THR A 98 -6.43 -7.41 -6.59
C THR A 98 -6.76 -5.94 -6.36
N TRP A 99 -5.78 -5.06 -6.56
CA TRP A 99 -5.97 -3.61 -6.49
C TRP A 99 -6.46 -3.06 -7.82
N GLU A 100 -7.36 -2.08 -7.75
CA GLU A 100 -7.80 -1.33 -8.92
C GLU A 100 -7.92 0.16 -8.62
N GLY A 101 -7.43 0.99 -9.54
CA GLY A 101 -7.39 2.44 -9.40
C GLY A 101 -6.58 3.11 -10.51
N VAL A 102 -6.03 4.28 -10.24
CA VAL A 102 -5.23 5.04 -11.22
C VAL A 102 -3.75 4.76 -10.98
N ALA A 103 -3.04 4.27 -12.00
CA ALA A 103 -1.60 4.02 -11.89
C ALA A 103 -0.85 5.31 -11.60
N CYS A 104 0.18 5.25 -10.76
CA CYS A 104 0.99 6.43 -10.44
C CYS A 104 1.75 6.96 -11.67
N SER A 105 2.13 6.07 -12.61
CA SER A 105 2.66 6.46 -13.92
C SER A 105 1.69 7.32 -14.73
N SER A 106 0.39 6.98 -14.75
CA SER A 106 -0.63 7.78 -15.44
C SER A 106 -0.81 9.17 -14.82
N ILE A 107 -0.67 9.31 -13.50
CA ILE A 107 -0.66 10.62 -12.84
C ILE A 107 0.55 11.44 -13.27
N VAL A 108 1.73 10.81 -13.37
CA VAL A 108 2.96 11.47 -13.84
C VAL A 108 2.84 11.90 -15.30
N GLU A 109 2.21 11.10 -16.17
CA GLU A 109 1.94 11.47 -17.56
C GLU A 109 1.02 12.70 -17.67
N LEU A 110 -0.05 12.74 -16.86
CA LEU A 110 -1.01 13.84 -16.85
C LEU A 110 -0.50 15.10 -16.16
N ALA A 111 0.39 14.95 -15.18
CA ALA A 111 1.02 16.03 -14.43
C ALA A 111 2.54 15.80 -14.34
N PRO A 112 3.30 16.13 -15.39
CA PRO A 112 4.73 15.83 -15.44
C PRO A 112 5.54 16.56 -14.35
N PRO A 113 6.49 15.87 -13.68
CA PRO A 113 7.44 16.48 -12.75
C PRO A 113 8.54 17.25 -13.49
N ALA A 114 9.18 18.20 -12.80
CA ALA A 114 10.42 18.80 -13.26
C ALA A 114 11.55 17.74 -13.30
N PRO A 115 12.57 17.89 -14.16
CA PRO A 115 13.64 16.90 -14.30
C PRO A 115 14.43 16.61 -13.03
N GLU A 116 14.46 17.55 -12.08
CA GLU A 116 15.21 17.45 -10.83
C GLU A 116 14.44 16.72 -9.72
N VAL A 117 13.20 16.30 -9.96
CA VAL A 117 12.38 15.60 -8.96
C VAL A 117 12.95 14.22 -8.68
N THR A 118 13.22 13.95 -7.41
CA THR A 118 13.78 12.68 -6.93
C THR A 118 12.80 11.90 -6.06
N HIS A 119 11.87 12.60 -5.41
CA HIS A 119 10.93 12.03 -4.45
C HIS A 119 9.54 12.63 -4.62
N VAL A 120 8.56 11.96 -4.06
CA VAL A 120 7.22 12.51 -3.87
C VAL A 120 6.84 12.46 -2.39
N MET A 121 6.11 13.45 -1.91
CA MET A 121 5.37 13.36 -0.67
C MET A 121 3.92 13.08 -0.98
N VAL A 122 3.38 11.98 -0.46
CA VAL A 122 1.94 11.69 -0.54
C VAL A 122 1.27 12.24 0.70
N TRP A 123 0.25 13.05 0.50
CA TRP A 123 -0.49 13.72 1.56
C TRP A 123 -1.88 13.10 1.73
N ALA A 124 -2.24 12.79 2.97
CA ALA A 124 -3.58 12.38 3.37
C ALA A 124 -4.43 13.55 3.83
N GLU A 125 -5.73 13.28 3.95
CA GLU A 125 -6.62 14.06 4.78
C GLU A 125 -6.10 14.14 6.23
N TYR A 126 -6.30 15.30 6.88
CA TYR A 126 -5.81 15.60 8.22
C TYR A 126 -4.27 15.56 8.41
N GLY A 127 -3.49 15.58 7.33
CA GLY A 127 -2.06 15.91 7.37
C GLY A 127 -1.11 14.74 7.63
N TYR A 128 -1.58 13.49 7.65
CA TYR A 128 -0.67 12.35 7.55
C TYR A 128 0.06 12.38 6.19
N SER A 129 1.34 12.03 6.19
CA SER A 129 2.15 12.07 4.97
C SER A 129 3.20 10.95 4.96
N ALA A 130 3.62 10.55 3.76
CA ALA A 130 4.73 9.63 3.57
C ALA A 130 5.52 10.01 2.33
N ASN A 131 6.85 10.07 2.48
CA ASN A 131 7.77 10.28 1.37
C ASN A 131 8.03 8.96 0.63
N ILE A 132 8.17 9.03 -0.69
CA ILE A 132 8.42 7.88 -1.56
C ILE A 132 9.43 8.30 -2.62
N ARG A 133 10.46 7.49 -2.88
CA ARG A 133 11.39 7.72 -3.99
C ARG A 133 10.61 7.71 -5.31
N MET A 134 10.95 8.57 -6.26
CA MET A 134 10.25 8.59 -7.55
C MET A 134 10.30 7.22 -8.25
N SER A 135 11.38 6.46 -8.08
CA SER A 135 11.51 5.08 -8.57
C SER A 135 10.50 4.11 -7.95
N ASP A 136 10.19 4.24 -6.66
CA ASP A 136 9.20 3.40 -5.97
C ASP A 136 7.77 3.83 -6.33
N PHE A 137 7.57 5.15 -6.50
CA PHE A 137 6.29 5.72 -6.94
C PHE A 137 5.90 5.27 -8.36
N LEU A 138 6.90 5.11 -9.24
CA LEU A 138 6.74 4.62 -10.61
C LEU A 138 6.87 3.09 -10.76
N ALA A 139 7.10 2.37 -9.65
CA ALA A 139 7.21 0.92 -9.69
C ALA A 139 5.91 0.26 -10.17
N GLU A 140 6.05 -0.91 -10.82
CA GLU A 140 4.90 -1.67 -11.29
C GLU A 140 3.95 -2.02 -10.13
N GLY A 141 2.66 -1.85 -10.36
CA GLY A 141 1.63 -2.08 -9.35
C GLY A 141 1.42 -0.92 -8.37
N THR A 142 2.27 0.11 -8.36
CA THR A 142 2.03 1.31 -7.55
C THR A 142 0.91 2.16 -8.13
N MET A 143 -0.14 2.39 -7.33
CA MET A 143 -1.35 3.07 -7.80
C MET A 143 -2.14 3.76 -6.69
N PHE A 144 -2.97 4.72 -7.08
CA PHE A 144 -4.05 5.26 -6.25
C PHE A 144 -5.28 4.36 -6.37
N ALA A 145 -5.35 3.35 -5.50
CA ALA A 145 -6.43 2.38 -5.45
C ALA A 145 -7.73 2.98 -4.94
N THR A 146 -8.83 2.64 -5.62
CA THR A 146 -10.22 2.92 -5.23
C THR A 146 -10.96 1.63 -4.84
N HIS A 147 -10.48 0.48 -5.32
CA HIS A 147 -11.08 -0.83 -5.10
C HIS A 147 -10.02 -1.85 -4.71
N ARG A 148 -10.48 -2.91 -4.05
CA ARG A 148 -9.73 -4.13 -3.79
C ARG A 148 -10.66 -5.34 -3.92
N ASP A 149 -10.19 -6.37 -4.59
CA ASP A 149 -10.93 -7.63 -4.82
C ASP A 149 -12.33 -7.39 -5.43
N GLY A 150 -12.42 -6.43 -6.35
CA GLY A 150 -13.66 -6.05 -7.03
C GLY A 150 -14.58 -5.09 -6.26
N GLU A 151 -14.32 -4.87 -4.98
CA GLU A 151 -15.15 -4.02 -4.12
C GLU A 151 -14.52 -2.66 -3.88
N ARG A 152 -15.34 -1.61 -3.69
CA ARG A 152 -14.84 -0.30 -3.25
C ARG A 152 -14.17 -0.43 -1.90
N LEU A 153 -13.11 0.35 -1.68
CA LEU A 153 -12.51 0.45 -0.35
C LEU A 153 -13.57 0.89 0.66
N SER A 154 -13.50 0.36 1.87
CA SER A 154 -14.25 0.90 3.00
C SER A 154 -13.60 2.21 3.49
N PRO A 155 -14.33 3.06 4.23
CA PRO A 155 -13.74 4.20 4.93
C PRO A 155 -12.51 3.82 5.75
N ASP A 156 -12.56 2.71 6.47
CA ASP A 156 -11.46 2.21 7.29
C ASP A 156 -10.20 1.82 6.48
N HIS A 157 -10.41 1.35 5.25
CA HIS A 157 -9.32 0.93 4.34
C HIS A 157 -8.87 2.01 3.36
N GLY A 158 -9.39 3.24 3.48
CA GLY A 158 -8.86 4.40 2.77
C GLY A 158 -9.79 5.03 1.74
N PHE A 159 -11.08 4.69 1.72
CA PHE A 159 -12.04 5.36 0.83
C PHE A 159 -12.02 6.89 1.00
N PRO A 160 -11.98 7.69 -0.09
CA PRO A 160 -12.23 7.27 -1.48
C PRO A 160 -11.02 6.67 -2.19
N ILE A 161 -9.80 7.06 -1.79
CA ILE A 161 -8.55 6.61 -2.40
C ILE A 161 -7.44 6.40 -1.37
N ARG A 162 -6.65 5.36 -1.60
CA ARG A 162 -5.35 5.18 -0.97
C ARG A 162 -4.28 5.00 -2.03
N ILE A 163 -3.04 5.37 -1.74
CA ILE A 163 -1.93 4.83 -2.51
C ILE A 163 -1.61 3.41 -1.99
N VAL A 164 -1.25 2.52 -2.91
CA VAL A 164 -0.68 1.21 -2.65
C VAL A 164 0.70 1.19 -3.29
N VAL A 165 1.73 0.89 -2.50
CA VAL A 165 3.12 0.72 -2.94
C VAL A 165 3.53 -0.70 -2.55
N PRO A 166 3.33 -1.69 -3.43
CA PRO A 166 3.28 -3.10 -2.99
C PRO A 166 4.55 -3.61 -2.34
N HIS A 167 5.71 -3.17 -2.83
CA HIS A 167 7.03 -3.64 -2.38
C HIS A 167 7.54 -2.92 -1.12
N LEU A 168 6.78 -1.98 -0.56
CA LEU A 168 7.13 -1.26 0.67
C LEU A 168 6.13 -1.55 1.78
N TYR A 169 6.54 -1.36 3.03
CA TYR A 169 5.63 -1.45 4.16
C TYR A 169 4.48 -0.43 4.07
N ALA A 170 3.34 -0.87 4.58
CA ALA A 170 2.02 -0.22 4.48
C ALA A 170 1.92 1.23 4.98
N TRP A 171 2.88 1.73 5.76
CA TRP A 171 2.83 3.15 6.15
C TRP A 171 3.13 4.08 4.97
N LYS A 172 3.86 3.60 3.96
CA LYS A 172 4.01 4.28 2.66
C LYS A 172 2.74 4.24 1.81
N SER A 173 1.87 3.25 2.06
CA SER A 173 0.57 3.10 1.39
C SER A 173 -0.51 3.99 2.05
N VAL A 174 -0.32 5.31 1.95
CA VAL A 174 -1.16 6.36 2.55
C VAL A 174 -2.65 6.18 2.25
N LYS A 175 -3.51 6.27 3.27
CA LYS A 175 -4.97 6.26 3.15
C LYS A 175 -5.53 7.68 3.04
N TRP A 176 -6.72 7.82 2.44
CA TRP A 176 -7.45 9.08 2.33
C TRP A 176 -6.64 10.17 1.63
N VAL A 177 -6.01 9.82 0.51
CA VAL A 177 -5.07 10.69 -0.18
C VAL A 177 -5.76 11.97 -0.68
N ARG A 178 -5.07 13.10 -0.53
CA ARG A 178 -5.43 14.43 -1.02
C ARG A 178 -4.45 14.98 -2.07
N GLY A 179 -3.24 14.42 -2.16
CA GLY A 179 -2.33 14.83 -3.22
C GLY A 179 -0.92 14.29 -3.14
N VAL A 180 -0.14 14.69 -4.14
CA VAL A 180 1.26 14.36 -4.37
C VAL A 180 2.03 15.66 -4.53
N GLU A 181 3.08 15.84 -3.73
CA GLU A 181 4.03 16.93 -3.89
C GLU A 181 5.31 16.36 -4.52
N TYR A 182 5.72 16.90 -5.66
CA TYR A 182 7.01 16.59 -6.25
C TYR A 182 8.13 17.32 -5.54
N MET A 183 9.13 16.56 -5.09
CA MET A 183 10.25 17.06 -4.30
C MET A 183 11.58 16.81 -5.03
N VAL A 184 12.41 17.85 -5.10
CA VAL A 184 13.76 17.77 -5.68
C VAL A 184 14.80 17.17 -4.72
N LYS A 185 14.46 17.13 -3.43
CA LYS A 185 15.22 16.48 -2.36
C LYS A 185 14.25 15.79 -1.42
N ASP A 186 14.70 14.71 -0.79
CA ASP A 186 13.86 13.99 0.14
C ASP A 186 13.55 14.83 1.40
N ARG A 187 12.39 14.55 1.99
CA ARG A 187 11.91 15.11 3.25
C ARG A 187 11.11 14.03 3.97
N ARG A 188 11.38 13.80 5.25
CA ARG A 188 10.69 12.78 6.05
C ARG A 188 9.18 13.06 6.10
N GLY A 189 8.39 11.99 6.00
CA GLY A 189 6.96 12.00 6.24
C GLY A 189 6.62 11.81 7.72
N PHE A 190 5.35 11.55 7.99
CA PHE A 190 4.80 11.51 9.34
C PHE A 190 5.48 10.46 10.24
N TRP A 191 5.60 9.22 9.78
CA TRP A 191 6.20 8.15 10.59
C TRP A 191 7.72 8.18 10.52
N GLU A 192 8.29 8.64 9.42
CA GLU A 192 9.73 8.74 9.21
C GLU A 192 10.34 9.75 10.18
N GLU A 193 9.67 10.87 10.45
CA GLU A 193 10.02 11.82 11.53
C GLU A 193 9.93 11.19 12.94
N ARG A 194 9.21 10.08 13.09
CA ARG A 194 8.94 9.39 14.37
C ARG A 194 9.74 8.10 14.50
N GLY A 195 10.82 7.99 13.75
CA GLY A 195 11.78 6.89 13.86
C GLY A 195 11.44 5.64 13.04
N TYR A 196 10.49 5.73 12.09
CA TYR A 196 10.31 4.69 11.08
C TYR A 196 11.35 4.85 9.98
N HIS A 197 11.72 3.72 9.37
CA HIS A 197 12.71 3.71 8.30
C HIS A 197 12.25 4.55 7.10
N ASN A 198 13.17 5.29 6.50
CA ASN A 198 12.85 6.18 5.40
C ASN A 198 12.41 5.44 4.11
N VAL A 199 13.06 4.32 3.77
CA VAL A 199 12.72 3.50 2.59
C VAL A 199 11.52 2.56 2.81
N ALA A 200 11.53 1.72 3.85
CA ALA A 200 10.45 0.78 4.20
C ALA A 200 10.41 -0.58 3.47
N ASP A 201 11.54 -1.16 3.06
CA ASP A 201 11.56 -2.49 2.45
C ASP A 201 11.21 -3.62 3.46
N PRO A 202 10.15 -4.40 3.22
CA PRO A 202 9.73 -5.47 4.12
C PRO A 202 10.67 -6.68 4.13
N TRP A 203 11.29 -7.01 3.01
CA TRP A 203 12.19 -8.16 2.87
C TRP A 203 13.53 -7.92 3.56
N ARG A 204 13.96 -6.65 3.60
CA ARG A 204 15.15 -6.21 4.34
C ARG A 204 14.88 -5.84 5.80
N GLU A 205 13.64 -6.05 6.27
CA GLU A 205 13.19 -5.67 7.60
C GLU A 205 13.46 -4.20 7.96
N GLN A 206 13.43 -3.29 6.98
CA GLN A 206 13.63 -1.85 7.16
C GLN A 206 12.41 -1.24 7.85
N ARG A 207 12.31 -1.38 9.17
CA ARG A 207 11.17 -0.94 10.01
C ARG A 207 11.44 0.40 10.68
N TYR A 208 12.66 0.64 11.13
CA TYR A 208 13.04 1.78 11.96
C TYR A 208 14.27 2.51 11.45
N SER A 209 14.36 3.79 11.79
CA SER A 209 15.39 4.68 11.28
C SER A 209 16.81 4.36 11.77
N TYR A 210 16.97 3.65 12.89
CA TYR A 210 18.30 3.21 13.35
C TYR A 210 18.98 2.19 12.41
N GLN A 211 18.23 1.65 11.45
CA GLN A 211 18.76 0.70 10.45
C GLN A 211 19.22 1.41 9.17
N GLU A 212 19.03 2.73 9.07
CA GLU A 212 19.44 3.54 7.92
C GLU A 212 20.96 3.74 7.92
N GLU A 213 21.55 3.78 6.72
CA GLU A 213 22.96 4.10 6.54
C GLU A 213 23.21 5.63 6.57
N GLU A 214 24.44 6.03 6.91
CA GLU A 214 24.81 7.45 6.96
C GLU A 214 24.64 8.11 5.57
N GLY A 215 23.86 9.19 5.51
CA GLY A 215 23.58 9.92 4.27
C GLY A 215 22.51 9.30 3.38
N GLU A 216 21.91 8.16 3.76
CA GLU A 216 20.82 7.52 3.00
C GLU A 216 19.53 8.35 3.06
N SER A 217 19.29 9.04 4.17
CA SER A 217 18.03 9.71 4.48
C SER A 217 18.25 11.10 5.07
N PRO A 218 17.29 12.02 4.97
CA PRO A 218 17.35 13.30 5.68
C PRO A 218 17.54 13.09 7.19
N PRO A 219 18.17 14.02 7.92
CA PRO A 219 18.25 13.93 9.38
C PRO A 219 16.87 13.76 10.04
N LEU A 220 16.84 13.05 11.17
CA LEU A 220 15.68 12.97 12.07
C LEU A 220 15.54 14.25 12.89
#